data_AF-A0A453DZM5-F1
#
_entry.id   AF-A0A453DZM5-F1
#
_cell.length_a   1.000
_cell.length_b   1.000
_cell.length_c   1.000
_cell.angle_alpha   90.00
_cell.angle_beta   90.00
_cell.angle_gamma   90.00
#
_symmetry.space_group_name_H-M   'P 1'
#
loop_
_entity.id
_entity.type
_entity.pdbx_description
1 polymer ?
#
loop_
_entity_poly.entity_id
_entity_poly.type
_entity_poly.pdbx_seq_one_letter_code
_entity_poly.pdbx_strand_id
1 'polypeptide(L)'
;MAMQNLQPQLKAIQARYAGNQERIQLETARLYKQAGVNPLAGCLPTLATIPVWIGLYQALSNVANEGLLTEGFFWIPSLGGPTTIAARQSGAGISWLFPFVDGHPPIGWHDTICYLVLPVLLVASQFVSMEIMKPPQSTDPSQKNTQLILKFLPFMIGYFSLSVPSGLSIYWFTNNVLSTAQQIWLRKLGGAKPAVNEGASGIITAGRAKRSGAQSGQGGERFKQLKEEENRRKAVKALGAGDSNGSTTSEDEESDDDTTEE
;
A
#
# COMPACT_ATOMS: atom_id res chain seq x y z
N MET A 1 -5.32 14.05 3.20
CA MET A 1 -6.54 14.44 2.46
C MET A 1 -6.45 14.20 0.94
N ALA A 2 -5.29 14.38 0.28
CA ALA A 2 -5.17 14.18 -1.18
C ALA A 2 -5.64 12.77 -1.67
N MET A 3 -5.29 11.71 -0.92
CA MET A 3 -5.74 10.34 -1.21
C MET A 3 -7.26 10.14 -1.09
N GLN A 4 -7.94 10.87 -0.19
CA GLN A 4 -9.37 10.72 0.00
C GLN A 4 -10.16 11.27 -1.20
N ASN A 5 -9.67 12.33 -1.85
CA ASN A 5 -10.30 12.91 -3.04
C ASN A 5 -10.20 12.00 -4.28
N LEU A 6 -9.25 11.06 -4.30
CA LEU A 6 -9.07 10.11 -5.41
C LEU A 6 -9.96 8.85 -5.29
N GLN A 7 -10.55 8.59 -4.12
CA GLN A 7 -11.41 7.42 -3.90
C GLN A 7 -12.56 7.25 -4.90
N PRO A 8 -13.33 8.28 -5.30
CA PRO A 8 -14.39 8.11 -6.30
C PRO A 8 -13.83 7.70 -7.67
N GLN A 9 -12.65 8.20 -8.03
CA GLN A 9 -12.00 7.88 -9.31
C GLN A 9 -11.43 6.45 -9.31
N LEU A 10 -10.87 6.02 -8.18
CA LEU A 10 -10.43 4.63 -7.99
C LEU A 10 -11.60 3.65 -8.13
N LYS A 11 -12.77 3.95 -7.51
CA LYS A 11 -13.98 3.13 -7.66
C LYS A 11 -14.45 3.06 -9.12
N ALA A 12 -14.36 4.16 -9.86
CA ALA A 12 -14.73 4.19 -11.28
C ALA A 12 -13.79 3.33 -12.15
N ILE A 13 -12.49 3.32 -11.87
CA ILE A 13 -11.51 2.45 -12.56
C ILE A 13 -11.84 0.98 -12.28
N GLN A 14 -12.07 0.63 -11.01
CA GLN A 14 -12.42 -0.73 -10.60
C GLN A 14 -13.71 -1.22 -11.26
N ALA A 15 -14.75 -0.39 -11.30
CA ALA A 15 -16.01 -0.73 -11.95
C ALA A 15 -15.85 -0.93 -13.48
N ARG A 16 -15.02 -0.12 -14.14
CA ARG A 16 -14.77 -0.23 -15.59
C ARG A 16 -13.95 -1.45 -15.99
N TYR A 17 -13.02 -1.88 -15.13
CA TYR A 17 -12.10 -2.99 -15.42
C TYR A 17 -12.36 -4.20 -14.51
N ALA A 18 -13.60 -4.36 -14.04
CA ALA A 18 -14.01 -5.49 -13.20
C ALA A 18 -13.62 -6.82 -13.87
N GLY A 19 -12.91 -7.67 -13.12
CA GLY A 19 -12.39 -8.96 -13.61
C GLY A 19 -10.97 -8.92 -14.20
N ASN A 20 -10.38 -7.75 -14.43
CA ASN A 20 -8.98 -7.63 -14.89
C ASN A 20 -8.12 -6.87 -13.88
N GLN A 21 -7.57 -7.61 -12.91
CA GLN A 21 -6.75 -7.05 -11.82
C GLN A 21 -5.49 -6.32 -12.31
N GLU A 22 -4.88 -6.79 -13.40
CA GLU A 22 -3.68 -6.18 -13.97
C GLU A 22 -4.00 -4.78 -14.53
N ARG A 23 -5.11 -4.64 -15.27
CA ARG A 23 -5.56 -3.35 -15.79
C ARG A 23 -5.99 -2.40 -14.69
N ILE A 24 -6.64 -2.91 -13.64
CA ILE A 24 -6.99 -2.10 -12.46
C ILE A 24 -5.74 -1.51 -11.81
N GLN A 25 -4.70 -2.33 -11.58
CA GLN A 25 -3.45 -1.87 -10.98
C GLN A 25 -2.73 -0.83 -11.85
N LEU A 26 -2.68 -1.05 -13.15
CA LEU A 26 -2.00 -0.17 -14.10
C LEU A 26 -2.69 1.21 -14.23
N GLU A 27 -4.01 1.24 -14.35
CA GLU A 27 -4.76 2.51 -14.42
C GLU A 27 -4.79 3.23 -13.08
N THR A 28 -4.81 2.50 -11.97
CA THR A 28 -4.67 3.06 -10.62
C THR A 28 -3.30 3.74 -10.45
N ALA A 29 -2.22 3.10 -10.90
CA ALA A 29 -0.87 3.68 -10.86
C ALA A 29 -0.76 4.94 -11.75
N ARG A 30 -1.36 4.93 -12.95
CA ARG A 30 -1.43 6.11 -13.82
C ARG A 30 -2.18 7.25 -13.16
N LEU A 31 -3.31 6.97 -12.50
CA LEU A 31 -4.08 7.97 -11.77
C LEU A 31 -3.25 8.63 -10.66
N TYR A 32 -2.55 7.83 -9.85
CA TYR A 32 -1.68 8.38 -8.79
C TYR A 32 -0.55 9.24 -9.33
N LYS A 33 0.09 8.81 -10.43
CA LYS A 33 1.14 9.57 -11.11
C LYS A 33 0.61 10.90 -11.67
N GLN A 34 -0.59 10.90 -12.28
CA GLN A 34 -1.23 12.10 -12.81
C GLN A 34 -1.70 13.07 -11.72
N ALA A 35 -2.17 12.53 -10.58
CA ALA A 35 -2.58 13.33 -9.44
C ALA A 35 -1.40 13.87 -8.62
N GLY A 36 -0.17 13.45 -8.91
CA GLY A 36 1.03 13.83 -8.15
C GLY A 36 1.03 13.31 -6.71
N VAL A 37 0.25 12.26 -6.42
CA VAL A 37 0.12 11.69 -5.08
C VAL A 37 1.01 10.47 -4.97
N ASN A 38 1.98 10.50 -4.05
CA ASN A 38 2.85 9.35 -3.77
C ASN A 38 2.20 8.44 -2.71
N PRO A 39 1.79 7.20 -3.03
CA PRO A 39 1.21 6.27 -2.05
C PRO A 39 2.19 5.90 -0.93
N LEU A 40 3.51 5.98 -1.18
CA LEU A 40 4.56 5.69 -0.19
C LEU A 40 4.76 6.83 0.81
N ALA A 41 4.22 8.03 0.55
CA ALA A 41 4.27 9.11 1.55
C ALA A 41 3.55 8.72 2.87
N GLY A 42 2.61 7.76 2.82
CA GLY A 42 1.95 7.22 3.99
C GLY A 42 2.82 6.33 4.90
N CYS A 43 3.88 5.71 4.37
CA CYS A 43 4.81 4.88 5.15
C CYS A 43 6.08 5.63 5.60
N LEU A 44 6.28 6.87 5.14
CA LEU A 44 7.41 7.68 5.56
C LEU A 44 7.43 7.96 7.08
N PRO A 45 6.29 8.28 7.74
CA PRO A 45 6.27 8.44 9.20
C PRO A 45 6.60 7.14 9.94
N THR A 46 6.13 6.00 9.42
CA THR A 46 6.41 4.71 10.04
C THR A 46 7.90 4.36 9.96
N LEU A 47 8.57 4.66 8.85
CA LEU A 47 10.00 4.41 8.69
C LEU A 47 10.85 5.29 9.61
N ALA A 48 10.50 6.58 9.74
CA ALA A 48 11.20 7.50 10.64
C ALA A 48 11.06 7.11 12.12
N THR A 49 10.02 6.37 12.49
CA THR A 49 9.75 5.97 13.88
C THR A 49 10.56 4.74 14.32
N ILE A 50 10.94 3.85 13.39
CA ILE A 50 11.62 2.58 13.70
C ILE A 50 12.92 2.79 14.50
N PRO A 51 13.85 3.70 14.13
CA PRO A 51 15.10 3.89 14.87
C PRO A 51 14.90 4.32 16.32
N VAL A 52 13.93 5.20 16.56
CA VAL A 52 13.58 5.68 17.91
C VAL A 52 13.08 4.53 18.77
N TRP A 53 12.21 3.69 18.21
CA TRP A 53 11.69 2.53 18.91
C TRP A 53 12.79 1.52 19.25
N ILE A 54 13.70 1.22 18.31
CA ILE A 54 14.83 0.31 18.54
C ILE A 54 15.74 0.84 19.66
N GLY A 55 16.09 2.13 19.61
CA GLY A 55 16.94 2.76 20.63
C GLY A 55 16.32 2.66 22.02
N LEU A 56 15.03 2.98 22.13
CA LEU A 56 14.31 2.90 23.41
C LEU A 56 14.14 1.45 23.90
N TYR A 57 13.81 0.52 23.00
CA TYR A 57 13.67 -0.90 23.31
C TYR A 57 14.97 -1.47 23.90
N GLN A 58 16.12 -1.17 23.26
CA GLN A 58 17.41 -1.63 23.75
C GLN A 58 17.79 -0.98 25.07
N ALA A 59 17.64 0.34 25.20
CA ALA A 59 17.94 1.07 26.43
C ALA A 59 17.13 0.53 27.62
N LEU A 60 15.80 0.46 27.48
CA LEU A 60 14.93 -0.04 28.56
C LEU A 60 15.16 -1.52 28.86
N SER A 61 15.44 -2.34 27.84
CA SER A 61 15.74 -3.75 28.06
C SER A 61 17.03 -3.95 28.85
N ASN A 62 18.08 -3.20 28.55
CA ASN A 62 19.36 -3.31 29.25
C ASN A 62 19.23 -2.85 30.71
N VAL A 63 18.63 -1.68 30.93
CA VAL A 63 18.41 -1.12 32.28
C VAL A 63 17.47 -2.02 33.12
N ALA A 64 16.47 -2.65 32.49
CA ALA A 64 15.63 -3.66 33.15
C ALA A 64 16.44 -4.89 33.59
N ASN A 65 17.38 -5.35 32.75
CA ASN A 65 18.21 -6.53 33.04
C ASN A 65 19.25 -6.25 34.13
N GLU A 66 19.68 -4.99 34.28
CA GLU A 66 20.52 -4.52 35.38
C GLU A 66 19.74 -4.36 36.71
N GLY A 67 18.42 -4.56 36.71
CA GLY A 67 17.58 -4.45 37.91
C GLY A 67 17.32 -3.02 38.36
N LEU A 68 17.58 -2.03 37.50
CA LEU A 68 17.42 -0.61 37.83
C LEU A 68 15.98 -0.10 37.67
N LEU A 69 15.10 -0.88 37.04
CA LEU A 69 13.68 -0.54 36.84
C LEU A 69 12.75 -1.27 37.83
N THR A 70 13.21 -1.49 39.06
CA THR A 70 12.43 -2.18 40.11
C THR A 70 11.35 -1.30 40.73
N GLU A 71 11.46 0.02 40.59
CA GLU A 71 10.42 0.94 41.07
C GLU A 71 9.13 0.80 40.24
N GLY A 72 8.01 0.74 40.96
CA GLY A 72 6.68 0.70 40.38
C GLY A 72 6.20 2.06 39.88
N PHE A 73 5.28 2.04 38.91
CA PHE A 73 4.65 3.24 38.36
C PHE A 73 3.14 3.05 38.30
N PHE A 74 2.41 3.84 39.09
CA PHE A 74 0.97 3.67 39.33
C PHE A 74 0.62 2.24 39.79
N TRP A 75 -0.08 1.47 38.96
CA TRP A 75 -0.47 0.08 39.23
C TRP A 75 0.56 -0.93 38.72
N ILE A 76 1.61 -0.48 38.03
CA ILE A 76 2.64 -1.35 37.45
C ILE A 76 3.69 -1.64 38.53
N PRO A 77 3.94 -2.89 38.93
CA PRO A 77 4.88 -3.21 40.00
C PRO A 77 6.33 -2.84 39.68
N SER A 78 6.75 -2.95 38.42
CA SER A 78 8.09 -2.59 37.95
C SER A 78 8.05 -2.21 36.46
N LEU A 79 8.85 -1.22 36.06
CA LEU A 79 9.00 -0.80 34.65
C LEU A 79 9.85 -1.78 33.81
N GLY A 80 10.60 -2.67 34.44
CA GLY A 80 11.43 -3.66 33.75
C GLY A 80 10.69 -4.96 33.43
N GLY A 81 9.73 -5.33 34.29
CA GLY A 81 9.04 -6.61 34.26
C GLY A 81 7.66 -6.59 33.63
N PRO A 82 7.02 -7.77 33.49
CA PRO A 82 7.38 -9.05 34.15
C PRO A 82 8.30 -9.96 33.31
N THR A 83 8.66 -9.59 32.08
CA THR A 83 9.50 -10.40 31.19
C THR A 83 10.97 -9.98 31.19
N THR A 84 11.89 -10.94 31.06
CA THR A 84 13.34 -10.68 30.93
C THR A 84 13.79 -10.69 29.47
N ILE A 85 15.03 -10.27 29.18
CA ILE A 85 15.62 -10.38 27.82
C ILE A 85 15.71 -11.85 27.39
N ALA A 86 16.21 -12.72 28.26
CA ALA A 86 16.41 -14.15 27.97
C ALA A 86 15.08 -14.86 27.65
N ALA A 87 14.01 -14.56 28.39
CA ALA A 87 12.68 -15.10 28.13
C ALA A 87 12.17 -14.66 26.74
N ARG A 88 12.39 -13.41 26.35
CA ARG A 88 11.96 -12.90 25.03
C ARG A 88 12.71 -13.55 23.88
N GLN A 89 14.03 -13.67 23.98
CA GLN A 89 14.87 -14.25 22.93
C GLN A 89 14.59 -15.74 22.70
N SER A 90 14.17 -16.46 23.74
CA SER A 90 13.81 -17.88 23.67
C SER A 90 12.35 -18.13 23.27
N GLY A 91 11.56 -17.08 23.00
CA GLY A 91 10.13 -17.20 22.70
C GLY A 91 9.24 -17.42 23.93
N ALA A 92 9.81 -17.42 25.13
CA ALA A 92 9.12 -17.56 26.41
C ALA A 92 8.75 -16.20 27.05
N GLY A 93 8.55 -15.13 26.26
CA GLY A 93 8.28 -13.78 26.76
C GLY A 93 6.99 -13.63 27.59
N ILE A 94 6.11 -14.63 27.53
CA ILE A 94 4.85 -14.71 28.29
C ILE A 94 4.90 -15.75 29.42
N SER A 95 6.09 -16.24 29.79
CA SER A 95 6.26 -17.26 30.83
C SER A 95 5.80 -16.81 32.22
N TRP A 96 5.69 -15.50 32.44
CA TRP A 96 5.12 -14.92 33.64
C TRP A 96 3.59 -15.12 33.74
N LEU A 97 2.92 -15.38 32.60
CA LEU A 97 1.49 -15.62 32.52
C LEU A 97 1.16 -17.12 32.45
N PHE A 98 1.99 -17.92 31.76
CA PHE A 98 1.77 -19.36 31.56
C PHE A 98 3.07 -20.16 31.77
N PRO A 99 3.00 -21.44 32.19
CA PRO A 99 1.80 -22.23 32.51
C PRO A 99 1.20 -21.87 33.87
N PHE A 100 -0.06 -22.25 34.08
CA PHE A 100 -0.69 -22.09 35.39
C PHE A 100 -0.26 -23.26 36.28
N VAL A 101 0.24 -22.93 37.46
CA VAL A 101 0.64 -23.88 38.49
C VAL A 101 -0.25 -23.61 39.68
N ASP A 102 -0.90 -24.64 40.23
CA ASP A 102 -1.78 -24.53 41.39
C ASP A 102 -2.93 -23.50 41.26
N GLY A 103 -3.44 -23.32 40.02
CA GLY A 103 -4.58 -22.45 39.74
C GLY A 103 -4.23 -20.95 39.65
N HIS A 104 -2.95 -20.59 39.62
CA HIS A 104 -2.50 -19.22 39.39
C HIS A 104 -1.33 -19.13 38.39
N PRO A 105 -1.11 -17.95 37.80
CA PRO A 105 0.09 -17.67 37.01
C PRO A 105 1.36 -17.74 37.87
N PRO A 106 2.55 -17.93 37.28
CA PRO A 106 3.81 -18.04 38.02
C PRO A 106 4.14 -16.85 38.95
N ILE A 107 3.69 -15.64 38.59
CA ILE A 107 3.89 -14.43 39.40
C ILE A 107 2.70 -14.13 40.36
N GLY A 108 1.70 -15.00 40.41
CA GLY A 108 0.49 -14.82 41.21
C GLY A 108 -0.54 -13.87 40.59
N TRP A 109 -1.77 -13.91 41.09
CA TRP A 109 -2.91 -13.16 40.52
C TRP A 109 -2.77 -11.65 40.66
N HIS A 110 -2.25 -11.16 41.79
CA HIS A 110 -2.11 -9.73 42.04
C HIS A 110 -1.21 -9.07 40.98
N ASP A 111 0.03 -9.55 40.86
CA ASP A 111 0.99 -8.99 39.91
C ASP A 111 0.56 -9.23 38.46
N THR A 112 -0.01 -10.40 38.17
CA THR A 112 -0.54 -10.70 36.83
C THR A 112 -1.58 -9.68 36.40
N ILE A 113 -2.57 -9.40 37.25
CA ILE A 113 -3.62 -8.43 36.92
C ILE A 113 -3.00 -7.05 36.72
N CYS A 114 -2.11 -6.62 37.63
CA CYS A 114 -1.40 -5.35 37.54
C CYS A 114 -0.67 -5.19 36.19
N TYR A 115 0.04 -6.21 35.72
CA TYR A 115 0.70 -6.19 34.42
C TYR A 115 -0.25 -6.31 33.22
N LEU A 116 -1.40 -6.98 33.35
CA LEU A 116 -2.39 -7.12 32.28
C LEU A 116 -3.21 -5.84 32.03
N VAL A 117 -3.36 -4.96 33.03
CA VAL A 117 -4.09 -3.70 32.85
C VAL A 117 -3.50 -2.88 31.70
N LEU A 118 -2.18 -2.80 31.59
CA LEU A 118 -1.51 -1.96 30.60
C LEU A 118 -1.74 -2.43 29.13
N PRO A 119 -1.50 -3.70 28.76
CA PRO A 119 -1.89 -4.25 27.45
C PRO A 119 -3.35 -4.01 27.10
N VAL A 120 -4.27 -4.20 28.06
CA VAL A 120 -5.71 -3.99 27.85
C VAL A 120 -6.00 -2.52 27.55
N LEU A 121 -5.43 -1.59 28.31
CA LEU A 121 -5.55 -0.16 28.05
C LEU A 121 -4.97 0.25 26.69
N LEU A 122 -3.85 -0.36 26.29
CA LEU A 122 -3.22 -0.12 25.01
C LEU A 122 -4.14 -0.57 23.86
N VAL A 123 -4.67 -1.79 23.93
CA VAL A 123 -5.65 -2.30 22.94
C VAL A 123 -6.89 -1.42 22.88
N ALA A 124 -7.45 -1.05 24.04
CA ALA A 124 -8.63 -0.19 24.11
C ALA A 124 -8.36 1.20 23.52
N SER A 125 -7.24 1.83 23.87
CA SER A 125 -6.83 3.12 23.32
C SER A 125 -6.65 3.07 21.81
N GLN A 126 -5.96 2.05 21.31
CA GLN A 126 -5.73 1.87 19.88
C GLN A 126 -7.05 1.62 19.13
N PHE A 127 -7.98 0.84 19.72
CA PHE A 127 -9.30 0.61 19.16
C PHE A 127 -10.11 1.91 19.06
N VAL A 128 -10.13 2.72 20.13
CA VAL A 128 -10.77 4.04 20.12
C VAL A 128 -10.13 4.96 19.08
N SER A 129 -8.80 4.97 18.98
CA SER A 129 -8.07 5.75 17.98
C SER A 129 -8.50 5.38 16.55
N MET A 130 -8.61 4.08 16.25
CA MET A 130 -9.12 3.60 14.95
C MET A 130 -10.58 3.96 14.69
N GLU A 131 -11.43 3.90 15.71
CA GLU A 131 -12.85 4.26 15.61
C GLU A 131 -13.03 5.76 15.30
N ILE A 132 -12.18 6.60 15.88
CA ILE A 132 -12.15 8.04 15.62
C ILE A 132 -11.60 8.35 14.21
N MET A 133 -10.64 7.55 13.74
CA MET A 133 -9.87 7.80 12.52
C MET A 133 -10.25 6.89 11.35
N LYS A 134 -11.43 6.27 11.39
CA LYS A 134 -11.88 5.28 10.39
C LYS A 134 -11.48 5.70 8.97
N PRO A 135 -10.60 4.93 8.31
CA PRO A 135 -10.38 5.14 6.89
C PRO A 135 -11.70 4.88 6.16
N PRO A 136 -11.98 5.58 5.05
CA PRO A 136 -13.21 5.39 4.30
C PRO A 136 -13.38 3.92 3.92
N GLN A 137 -14.54 3.35 4.24
CA GLN A 137 -14.84 1.95 3.95
C GLN A 137 -15.06 1.80 2.44
N SER A 138 -14.17 1.04 1.80
CA SER A 138 -14.30 0.60 0.42
C SER A 138 -14.99 -0.77 0.38
N THR A 139 -15.84 -0.99 -0.60
CA THR A 139 -16.58 -2.25 -0.81
C THR A 139 -15.74 -3.36 -1.46
N ASP A 140 -14.47 -3.11 -1.78
CA ASP A 140 -13.59 -4.04 -2.52
C ASP A 140 -13.14 -5.25 -1.67
N PRO A 141 -13.12 -6.48 -2.24
CA PRO A 141 -12.56 -7.66 -1.56
C PRO A 141 -11.09 -7.51 -1.12
N SER A 142 -10.24 -6.86 -1.93
CA SER A 142 -8.83 -6.64 -1.58
C SER A 142 -8.66 -5.66 -0.42
N GLN A 143 -9.49 -4.63 -0.35
CA GLN A 143 -9.47 -3.67 0.75
C GLN A 143 -10.14 -4.22 2.02
N LYS A 144 -11.14 -5.12 1.89
CA LYS A 144 -11.70 -5.84 3.04
C LYS A 144 -10.62 -6.62 3.80
N ASN A 145 -9.71 -7.29 3.09
CA ASN A 145 -8.59 -8.00 3.72
C ASN A 145 -7.66 -7.05 4.47
N THR A 146 -7.33 -5.88 3.89
CA THR A 146 -6.53 -4.85 4.57
C THR A 146 -7.23 -4.32 5.82
N GLN A 147 -8.55 -4.10 5.76
CA GLN A 147 -9.34 -3.65 6.91
C GLN A 147 -9.40 -4.69 8.03
N LEU A 148 -9.41 -5.99 7.69
CA LEU A 148 -9.29 -7.06 8.68
C LEU A 148 -7.94 -7.00 9.38
N ILE A 149 -6.83 -6.89 8.64
CA ILE A 149 -5.49 -6.70 9.22
C ILE A 149 -5.48 -5.51 10.19
N LEU A 150 -6.04 -4.36 9.79
CA LEU A 150 -6.05 -3.16 10.63
C LEU A 150 -6.88 -3.35 11.91
N LYS A 151 -8.00 -4.10 11.85
CA LYS A 151 -8.80 -4.42 13.04
C LYS A 151 -8.11 -5.36 14.03
N PHE A 152 -7.28 -6.27 13.53
CA PHE A 152 -6.53 -7.21 14.37
C PHE A 152 -5.19 -6.65 14.87
N LEU A 153 -4.65 -5.62 14.20
CA LEU A 153 -3.38 -4.99 14.56
C LEU A 153 -3.28 -4.57 16.04
N PRO A 154 -4.28 -3.93 16.67
CA PRO A 154 -4.22 -3.58 18.09
C PRO A 154 -4.03 -4.79 18.99
N PHE A 155 -4.71 -5.90 18.69
CA PHE A 155 -4.60 -7.13 19.47
C PHE A 155 -3.22 -7.76 19.34
N MET A 156 -2.61 -7.69 18.14
CA MET A 156 -1.24 -8.12 17.92
C MET A 156 -0.24 -7.28 18.73
N ILE A 157 -0.43 -5.96 18.75
CA ILE A 157 0.39 -5.05 19.58
C ILE A 157 0.16 -5.32 21.07
N GLY A 158 -1.08 -5.58 21.49
CA GLY A 158 -1.41 -5.97 22.86
C GLY A 158 -0.70 -7.26 23.26
N TYR A 159 -0.71 -8.28 22.41
CA TYR A 159 0.04 -9.52 22.63
C TYR A 159 1.56 -9.26 22.72
N PHE A 160 2.10 -8.47 21.79
CA PHE A 160 3.51 -8.10 21.80
C PHE A 160 3.89 -7.34 23.08
N SER A 161 3.00 -6.50 23.61
CA SER A 161 3.21 -5.74 24.84
C SER A 161 3.39 -6.63 26.08
N LEU A 162 2.90 -7.88 26.06
CA LEU A 162 3.13 -8.88 27.12
C LEU A 162 4.56 -9.42 27.11
N SER A 163 5.25 -9.31 25.98
CA SER A 163 6.58 -9.84 25.72
C SER A 163 7.63 -8.73 25.62
N VAL A 164 7.38 -7.54 26.15
CA VAL A 164 8.36 -6.44 26.22
C VAL A 164 8.35 -5.83 27.63
N PRO A 165 9.39 -5.07 28.02
CA PRO A 165 9.38 -4.36 29.30
C PRO A 165 8.17 -3.43 29.39
N SER A 166 7.51 -3.39 30.55
CA SER A 166 6.34 -2.53 30.79
C SER A 166 6.65 -1.04 30.57
N GLY A 167 7.90 -0.62 30.80
CA GLY A 167 8.41 0.72 30.46
C GLY A 167 8.28 1.08 28.98
N LEU A 168 8.46 0.11 28.08
CA LEU A 168 8.26 0.34 26.65
C LEU A 168 6.76 0.39 26.31
N SER A 169 5.96 -0.45 26.94
CA SER A 169 4.51 -0.50 26.76
C SER A 169 3.84 0.80 27.23
N ILE A 170 4.28 1.39 28.35
CA ILE A 170 3.74 2.68 28.82
C ILE A 170 4.16 3.85 27.92
N TYR A 171 5.39 3.82 27.38
CA TYR A 171 5.80 4.76 26.34
C TYR A 171 4.91 4.66 25.10
N TRP A 172 4.64 3.43 24.62
CA TRP A 172 3.77 3.24 23.47
C TRP A 172 2.36 3.78 23.77
N PHE A 173 1.78 3.41 24.91
CA PHE A 173 0.46 3.89 25.32
C PHE A 173 0.37 5.41 25.36
N THR A 174 1.31 6.08 26.04
CA THR A 174 1.34 7.54 26.14
C THR A 174 1.54 8.21 24.79
N ASN A 175 2.46 7.72 23.95
CA ASN A 175 2.65 8.23 22.60
C ASN A 175 1.41 8.04 21.72
N ASN A 176 0.71 6.91 21.85
CA ASN A 176 -0.54 6.65 21.14
C ASN A 176 -1.64 7.63 21.53
N VAL A 177 -1.83 7.86 22.84
CA VAL A 177 -2.82 8.82 23.36
C VAL A 177 -2.48 10.23 22.88
N LEU A 178 -1.22 10.65 22.99
CA LEU A 178 -0.78 11.98 22.58
C LEU A 178 -0.95 12.19 21.07
N SER A 179 -0.51 11.22 20.25
CA SER A 179 -0.67 11.27 18.80
C SER A 179 -2.13 11.30 18.39
N THR A 180 -2.99 10.55 19.08
CA THR A 180 -4.43 10.54 18.85
C THR A 180 -5.05 11.90 19.17
N ALA A 181 -4.69 12.47 20.32
CA ALA A 181 -5.14 13.81 20.72
C ALA A 181 -4.69 14.89 19.73
N GLN A 182 -3.43 14.86 19.30
CA GLN A 182 -2.89 15.75 18.28
C GLN A 182 -3.66 15.65 16.96
N GLN A 183 -3.92 14.43 16.49
CA GLN A 183 -4.68 14.23 15.26
C GLN A 183 -6.13 14.71 15.37
N ILE A 184 -6.79 14.50 16.52
CA ILE A 184 -8.14 15.05 16.77
C ILE A 184 -8.10 16.58 16.72
N TRP A 185 -7.10 17.19 17.36
CA TRP A 185 -6.94 18.64 17.37
C TRP A 185 -6.67 19.21 15.98
N LEU A 186 -5.76 18.61 15.20
CA LEU A 186 -5.47 19.00 13.82
C LEU A 186 -6.69 18.84 12.89
N ARG A 187 -7.52 17.83 13.11
CA ARG A 187 -8.78 17.65 12.35
C ARG A 187 -9.81 18.72 12.71
N LYS A 188 -9.91 19.10 13.99
CA LYS A 188 -10.80 20.20 14.43
C LYS A 188 -10.39 21.56 13.85
N LEU A 189 -9.09 21.79 13.66
CA LEU A 189 -8.55 23.02 13.06
C LEU A 189 -8.69 23.08 11.52
N GLY A 190 -9.48 22.19 10.92
CA GLY A 190 -9.82 22.26 9.49
C GLY A 190 -8.66 21.86 8.58
N GLY A 191 -7.86 20.86 9.01
CA GLY A 191 -6.61 20.39 8.40
C GLY A 191 -6.41 20.67 6.91
N ALA A 192 -5.19 21.06 6.54
CA ALA A 192 -4.79 21.54 5.22
C ALA A 192 -5.58 20.91 4.05
N LYS A 193 -6.41 21.73 3.40
CA LYS A 193 -7.07 21.37 2.13
C LYS A 193 -5.95 21.01 1.15
N PRO A 194 -5.90 19.78 0.65
CA PRO A 194 -4.87 19.40 -0.29
C PRO A 194 -5.14 20.16 -1.57
N ALA A 195 -4.19 21.00 -1.99
CA ALA A 195 -4.19 21.57 -3.32
C ALA A 195 -4.00 20.40 -4.30
N VAL A 196 -5.11 19.82 -4.75
CA VAL A 196 -5.10 19.02 -5.99
C VAL A 196 -4.77 20.04 -7.06
N ASN A 197 -3.61 19.92 -7.70
CA ASN A 197 -3.26 20.76 -8.85
C ASN A 197 -4.44 20.73 -9.83
N GLU A 198 -5.13 21.87 -10.00
CA GLU A 198 -6.32 22.02 -10.86
C GLU A 198 -6.04 21.58 -12.32
N GLY A 199 -4.76 21.52 -12.71
CA GLY A 199 -4.30 20.95 -13.96
C GLY A 199 -4.71 19.48 -14.20
N ALA A 200 -4.92 18.67 -13.16
CA ALA A 200 -5.36 17.28 -13.33
C ALA A 200 -6.82 17.17 -13.80
N SER A 201 -7.69 18.09 -13.37
CA SER A 201 -9.09 18.15 -13.83
C SER A 201 -9.21 18.71 -15.26
N GLY A 202 -8.34 19.69 -15.60
CA GLY A 202 -8.24 20.26 -16.94
C GLY A 202 -7.78 19.25 -18.01
N ILE A 203 -6.85 18.35 -17.68
CA ILE A 203 -6.33 17.34 -18.61
C ILE A 203 -7.36 16.23 -18.89
N ILE A 204 -8.21 15.86 -17.92
CA ILE A 204 -9.29 14.89 -18.14
C ILE A 204 -10.38 15.47 -19.05
N THR A 205 -10.64 16.78 -18.95
CA THR A 205 -11.56 17.49 -19.86
C THR A 205 -10.96 17.63 -21.26
N ALA A 206 -9.67 17.95 -21.37
CA ALA A 206 -8.95 17.97 -22.65
C ALA A 206 -8.87 16.57 -23.30
N GLY A 207 -8.69 15.52 -22.51
CA GLY A 207 -8.71 14.12 -22.97
C GLY A 207 -10.09 13.63 -23.38
N ARG A 208 -11.16 14.18 -22.78
CA ARG A 208 -12.56 13.96 -23.19
C ARG A 208 -12.90 14.72 -24.47
N ALA A 209 -12.47 15.98 -24.61
CA ALA A 209 -12.66 16.81 -25.79
C ALA A 209 -11.87 16.29 -27.01
N LYS A 210 -10.64 15.80 -26.79
CA LYS A 210 -9.81 15.21 -27.86
C LYS A 210 -10.31 13.83 -28.30
N ARG A 211 -10.99 13.07 -27.43
CA ARG A 211 -11.67 11.81 -27.81
C ARG A 211 -13.04 12.01 -28.44
N SER A 212 -13.78 13.06 -28.07
CA SER A 212 -15.04 13.40 -28.75
C SER A 212 -14.84 14.07 -30.11
N GLY A 213 -13.69 14.71 -30.34
CA GLY A 213 -13.36 15.33 -31.64
C GLY A 213 -12.59 14.44 -32.62
N ALA A 214 -12.03 13.30 -32.19
CA ALA A 214 -11.12 12.49 -33.02
C ALA A 214 -11.72 11.18 -33.57
N GLN A 215 -13.01 10.89 -33.39
CA GLN A 215 -13.57 9.67 -33.98
C GLN A 215 -15.07 9.71 -34.27
N SER A 216 -15.41 10.28 -35.43
CA SER A 216 -16.53 9.81 -36.27
C SER A 216 -16.36 10.35 -37.69
N GLY A 217 -15.70 9.59 -38.59
CA GLY A 217 -15.66 9.97 -40.01
C GLY A 217 -14.62 9.25 -40.87
N GLN A 218 -13.32 9.46 -40.63
CA GLN A 218 -12.32 9.20 -41.68
C GLN A 218 -11.68 7.80 -41.72
N GLY A 219 -11.75 7.00 -40.66
CA GLY A 219 -11.10 5.68 -40.62
C GLY A 219 -11.82 4.61 -41.47
N GLY A 220 -13.16 4.68 -41.54
CA GLY A 220 -13.97 3.69 -42.24
C GLY A 220 -13.98 3.85 -43.76
N GLU A 221 -13.93 5.08 -44.27
CA GLU A 221 -13.94 5.36 -45.71
C GLU A 221 -12.59 5.01 -46.36
N ARG A 222 -11.47 5.31 -45.69
CA ARG A 222 -10.14 4.96 -46.18
C ARG A 222 -9.93 3.44 -46.25
N PHE A 223 -10.49 2.68 -45.30
CA PHE A 223 -10.44 1.22 -45.35
C PHE A 223 -11.32 0.63 -46.47
N LYS A 224 -12.48 1.23 -46.75
CA LYS A 224 -13.33 0.83 -47.89
C LYS A 224 -12.65 1.13 -49.23
N GLN A 225 -12.05 2.30 -49.39
CA GLN A 225 -11.32 2.68 -50.60
C GLN A 225 -10.15 1.74 -50.87
N LEU A 226 -9.36 1.40 -49.85
CA LEU A 226 -8.23 0.46 -50.00
C LEU A 226 -8.70 -0.95 -50.40
N LYS A 227 -9.83 -1.42 -49.83
CA LYS A 227 -10.39 -2.74 -50.17
C LYS A 227 -10.98 -2.78 -51.58
N GLU A 228 -11.55 -1.68 -52.04
CA GLU A 228 -12.08 -1.53 -53.40
C GLU A 228 -10.95 -1.44 -54.44
N GLU A 229 -9.86 -0.75 -54.10
CA GLU A 229 -8.66 -0.66 -54.94
C GLU A 229 -7.93 -2.02 -55.06
N GLU A 230 -7.86 -2.79 -53.98
CA GLU A 230 -7.30 -4.14 -53.98
C GLU A 230 -8.14 -5.10 -54.83
N ASN A 231 -9.46 -5.04 -54.72
CA ASN A 231 -10.37 -5.83 -55.56
C ASN A 231 -10.26 -5.44 -57.05
N ARG A 232 -10.12 -4.15 -57.35
CA ARG A 232 -9.92 -3.67 -58.73
C ARG A 232 -8.58 -4.14 -59.30
N ARG A 233 -7.50 -4.12 -58.50
CA ARG A 233 -6.19 -4.68 -58.90
C ARG A 233 -6.27 -6.19 -59.15
N LYS A 234 -7.01 -6.94 -58.33
CA LYS A 234 -7.23 -8.39 -58.54
C LYS A 234 -8.05 -8.67 -59.81
N ALA A 235 -9.07 -7.85 -60.11
CA ALA A 235 -9.87 -7.97 -61.33
C ALA A 235 -9.06 -7.66 -62.60
N VAL A 236 -8.23 -6.61 -62.59
CA VAL A 236 -7.34 -6.26 -63.71
C VAL A 236 -6.28 -7.34 -63.94
N LYS A 237 -5.72 -7.92 -62.86
CA LYS A 237 -4.76 -9.02 -62.96
C LYS A 237 -5.39 -10.32 -63.49
N ALA A 238 -6.68 -10.56 -63.24
CA ALA A 238 -7.42 -11.69 -63.80
C ALA A 238 -7.78 -11.50 -65.29
N LEU A 239 -7.90 -10.26 -65.76
CA LEU A 239 -8.19 -9.92 -67.17
C LEU A 239 -6.93 -9.85 -68.05
N GLY A 240 -5.75 -9.66 -67.46
CA GLY A 240 -4.47 -9.56 -68.19
C GLY A 240 -3.69 -10.88 -68.35
N ALA A 241 -4.20 -12.00 -67.84
CA ALA A 241 -3.53 -13.31 -67.91
C ALA A 241 -3.94 -14.12 -69.16
N GLY A 242 -4.04 -13.46 -70.31
CA GLY A 242 -4.54 -14.05 -71.53
C GLY A 242 -4.03 -13.37 -72.80
N ASP A 243 -2.76 -13.02 -72.88
CA ASP A 243 -2.07 -12.95 -74.18
C ASP A 243 -0.54 -12.88 -74.03
N SER A 244 0.14 -13.36 -75.08
CA SER A 244 1.57 -13.36 -75.38
C SER A 244 2.44 -14.50 -74.82
N ASN A 245 2.74 -15.39 -75.78
CA ASN A 245 3.71 -16.46 -75.81
C ASN A 245 4.97 -15.95 -76.56
N GLY A 246 6.17 -16.32 -76.11
CA GLY A 246 7.35 -16.52 -76.97
C GLY A 246 8.47 -15.46 -76.98
N SER A 247 9.71 -15.99 -76.99
CA SER A 247 10.96 -15.44 -77.59
C SER A 247 12.06 -14.86 -76.67
N THR A 248 12.95 -15.76 -76.22
CA THR A 248 14.42 -15.85 -76.45
C THR A 248 15.40 -14.66 -76.25
N THR A 249 16.65 -15.06 -75.88
CA THR A 249 18.00 -14.41 -76.03
C THR A 249 18.38 -13.43 -74.90
N SER A 250 19.20 -13.77 -73.89
CA SER A 250 20.63 -14.17 -73.76
C SER A 250 21.62 -13.00 -73.71
N GLU A 251 22.69 -13.20 -72.91
CA GLU A 251 23.95 -12.41 -72.78
C GLU A 251 23.85 -11.15 -71.88
N ASP A 252 24.80 -10.78 -71.02
CA ASP A 252 26.05 -11.38 -70.53
C ASP A 252 26.52 -10.60 -69.28
N GLU A 253 27.24 -11.32 -68.41
CA GLU A 253 28.42 -10.97 -67.59
C GLU A 253 28.57 -9.73 -66.66
N GLU A 254 29.38 -10.03 -65.62
CA GLU A 254 30.39 -9.20 -64.91
C GLU A 254 30.01 -8.70 -63.51
N SER A 255 30.36 -9.45 -62.44
CA SER A 255 31.62 -9.50 -61.64
C SER A 255 31.65 -8.42 -60.52
N ASP A 256 31.78 -8.86 -59.26
CA ASP A 256 32.95 -8.68 -58.37
C ASP A 256 33.11 -7.20 -57.93
N ASP A 257 33.37 -6.77 -56.70
CA ASP A 257 34.00 -7.35 -55.52
C ASP A 257 33.76 -6.33 -54.37
N ASP A 258 34.08 -6.79 -53.15
CA ASP A 258 34.93 -6.07 -52.19
C ASP A 258 34.36 -5.52 -50.86
N THR A 259 34.96 -6.11 -49.79
CA THR A 259 35.37 -5.64 -48.44
C THR A 259 34.41 -4.77 -47.57
N THR A 260 34.05 -5.15 -46.34
CA THR A 260 34.79 -5.25 -45.04
C THR A 260 35.45 -3.97 -44.51
N GLU A 261 35.42 -3.87 -43.17
CA GLU A 261 36.09 -2.93 -42.25
C GLU A 261 35.31 -1.60 -42.02
N GLU A 262 35.05 -1.13 -40.79
CA GLU A 262 35.55 -1.38 -39.42
C GLU A 262 34.38 -1.36 -38.40
#